data_AF-A0A833HM53-F1
#
_entry.id   AF-A0A833HM53-F1
#
_cell.length_a   1.000
_cell.length_b   1.000
_cell.length_c   1.000
_cell.angle_alpha   90.00
_cell.angle_beta   90.00
_cell.angle_gamma   90.00
#
_symmetry.space_group_name_H-M   'P 1'
#
loop_
_entity.id
_entity.type
_entity.pdbx_description
1 polymer ?
#
loop_
_entity_poly.entity_id
_entity_poly.type
_entity_poly.pdbx_seq_one_letter_code
_entity_poly.pdbx_strand_id
1 'polypeptide(L)'
;MFELKKKIQAIIDAYHANDEMMHNEIKRVIDEHKVQIPKLKDEFAIQAKQQILDGMKSAQDNAMKINKVYNQKLKVILDKAKKQVLPEYFNKVSRPSDYATKVNNALQFLMIEAEQITDDKAYLILKDFIDDYDQMKLFKNVIGKRVLSMEDANGNPIFPKTFGRLNELEVILNTFNDMESIANMMFIHPKQSGQGYVIGHHMYSIPVDSQEQMADEANIIKYADTIDEFAKEIPGIKQVTDQTEHETVEG
;
A
#
# COMPACT_ATOMS: atom_id res chain seq x y z
N MET A 1 18.85 -6.02 -2.86
CA MET A 1 17.56 -6.57 -3.33
C MET A 1 16.50 -5.50 -3.04
N PHE A 2 15.40 -5.42 -3.80
CA PHE A 2 14.39 -4.34 -3.67
C PHE A 2 13.76 -4.30 -2.26
N GLU A 3 13.56 -5.48 -1.65
CA GLU A 3 13.24 -5.71 -0.23
C GLU A 3 12.05 -4.87 0.30
N LEU A 4 11.02 -4.65 -0.52
CA LEU A 4 9.83 -3.89 -0.11
C LEU A 4 9.12 -4.55 1.07
N LYS A 5 8.93 -5.87 1.02
CA LYS A 5 8.29 -6.63 2.09
C LYS A 5 9.00 -6.44 3.42
N LYS A 6 10.33 -6.51 3.44
CA LYS A 6 11.15 -6.33 4.64
C LYS A 6 11.04 -4.90 5.18
N LYS A 7 11.04 -3.89 4.29
CA LYS A 7 10.87 -2.48 4.68
C LYS A 7 9.50 -2.22 5.30
N ILE A 8 8.45 -2.82 4.77
CA ILE A 8 7.09 -2.70 5.32
C ILE A 8 6.99 -3.45 6.65
N GLN A 9 7.52 -4.67 6.73
CA GLN A 9 7.56 -5.45 7.97
C GLN A 9 8.24 -4.67 9.11
N ALA A 10 9.35 -4.00 8.83
CA ALA A 10 10.03 -3.19 9.85
C ALA A 10 9.16 -2.05 10.41
N ILE A 11 8.26 -1.46 9.60
CA ILE A 11 7.31 -0.45 10.09
C ILE A 11 6.21 -1.11 10.93
N ILE A 12 5.69 -2.26 10.50
CA ILE A 12 4.69 -3.04 11.25
C ILE A 12 5.26 -3.45 12.61
N ASP A 13 6.51 -3.93 12.67
CA ASP A 13 7.16 -4.32 13.91
C ASP A 13 7.36 -3.11 14.86
N ALA A 14 7.76 -1.95 14.30
CA ALA A 14 7.90 -0.72 15.06
C ALA A 14 6.55 -0.19 15.59
N TYR A 15 5.48 -0.42 14.84
CA TYR A 15 4.12 -0.16 15.28
C TYR A 15 3.73 -1.06 16.45
N HIS A 16 3.90 -2.38 16.32
CA HIS A 16 3.58 -3.34 17.38
C HIS A 16 4.35 -3.06 18.67
N ALA A 17 5.62 -2.65 18.57
CA ALA A 17 6.40 -2.22 19.73
C ALA A 17 5.82 -0.96 20.39
N ASN A 18 5.35 0.02 19.62
CA ASN A 18 4.71 1.22 20.15
C ASN A 18 3.37 0.91 20.85
N ASP A 19 2.60 0.01 20.26
CA ASP A 19 1.35 -0.48 20.83
C ASP A 19 1.57 -1.27 22.13
N GLU A 20 2.63 -2.08 22.20
CA GLU A 20 3.03 -2.75 23.43
C GLU A 20 3.39 -1.74 24.54
N MET A 21 4.09 -0.65 24.20
CA MET A 21 4.37 0.44 25.15
C MET A 21 3.07 1.09 25.66
N MET A 22 2.11 1.34 24.76
CA MET A 22 0.79 1.85 25.12
C MET A 22 0.06 0.90 26.07
N HIS A 23 0.04 -0.40 25.78
CA HIS A 23 -0.61 -1.41 26.61
C HIS A 23 0.00 -1.46 28.01
N ASN A 24 1.34 -1.44 28.10
CA ASN A 24 2.06 -1.46 29.36
C ASN A 24 1.77 -0.21 30.19
N GLU A 25 1.69 0.96 29.56
CA GLU A 25 1.37 2.21 30.25
C GLU A 25 -0.08 2.24 30.77
N ILE A 26 -1.04 1.81 29.96
CA ILE A 26 -2.44 1.67 30.39
C ILE A 26 -2.55 0.70 31.58
N LYS A 27 -1.85 -0.44 31.50
CA LYS A 27 -1.83 -1.43 32.57
C LYS A 27 -1.22 -0.86 33.85
N ARG A 28 -0.11 -0.11 33.76
CA ARG A 28 0.51 0.58 34.89
C ARG A 28 -0.48 1.53 35.57
N VAL A 29 -1.17 2.37 34.79
CA VAL A 29 -2.19 3.31 35.29
C VAL A 29 -3.31 2.57 36.02
N ILE A 30 -3.81 1.46 35.45
CA ILE A 30 -4.85 0.63 36.06
C ILE A 30 -4.36 0.01 37.38
N ASP A 31 -3.17 -0.60 37.39
CA ASP A 31 -2.62 -1.32 38.54
C ASP A 31 -2.32 -0.39 39.72
N GLU A 32 -1.85 0.84 39.47
CA GLU A 32 -1.59 1.86 40.51
C GLU A 32 -2.86 2.22 41.31
N HIS A 33 -4.02 2.23 40.64
CA HIS A 33 -5.29 2.62 41.24
C HIS A 33 -6.12 1.43 41.74
N LYS A 34 -5.87 0.21 41.24
CA LYS A 34 -6.57 -1.03 41.62
C LYS A 34 -6.53 -1.31 43.12
N VAL A 35 -5.42 -1.01 43.78
CA VAL A 35 -5.22 -1.25 45.22
C VAL A 35 -5.87 -0.15 46.08
N GLN A 36 -6.03 1.05 45.53
CA GLN A 36 -6.41 2.26 46.27
C GLN A 36 -7.93 2.48 46.25
N ILE A 37 -8.58 2.33 45.10
CA ILE A 37 -10.00 2.66 44.91
C ILE A 37 -10.94 1.95 45.90
N PRO A 38 -10.80 0.64 46.20
CA PRO A 38 -11.68 -0.04 47.17
C PRO A 38 -11.59 0.49 48.61
N LYS A 39 -10.58 1.30 48.93
CA LYS A 39 -10.31 1.84 50.27
C LYS A 39 -10.65 3.33 50.41
N LEU A 40 -11.03 3.99 49.31
CA LEU A 40 -11.31 5.42 49.26
C LEU A 40 -12.76 5.72 49.61
N LYS A 41 -13.02 6.89 50.22
CA LYS A 41 -14.38 7.45 50.32
C LYS A 41 -14.88 7.82 48.92
N ASP A 42 -16.19 7.82 48.72
CA ASP A 42 -16.84 8.00 47.41
C ASP A 42 -16.30 9.19 46.59
N GLU A 43 -16.04 10.32 47.24
CA GLU A 43 -15.51 11.54 46.61
C GLU A 43 -14.11 11.35 46.00
N PHE A 44 -13.24 10.59 46.67
CA PHE A 44 -11.89 10.27 46.19
C PHE A 44 -11.91 9.13 45.16
N ALA A 45 -12.92 8.26 45.20
CA ALA A 45 -13.12 7.22 44.19
C ALA A 45 -13.49 7.81 42.82
N ILE A 46 -14.25 8.91 42.78
CA ILE A 46 -14.57 9.64 41.54
C ILE A 46 -13.30 10.25 40.93
N GLN A 47 -12.44 10.87 41.75
CA GLN A 47 -11.18 11.46 41.27
C GLN A 47 -10.22 10.38 40.74
N ALA A 48 -10.06 9.27 41.46
CA ALA A 48 -9.23 8.15 41.03
C ALA A 48 -9.73 7.52 39.71
N LYS A 49 -11.05 7.43 39.51
CA LYS A 49 -11.62 7.00 38.22
C LYS A 49 -11.22 7.94 37.08
N GLN A 50 -11.36 9.26 37.29
CA GLN A 50 -11.02 10.23 36.25
C GLN A 50 -9.53 10.16 35.90
N GLN A 51 -8.66 9.98 36.89
CA GLN A 51 -7.22 9.79 36.68
C GLN A 51 -6.90 8.55 35.84
N ILE A 52 -7.61 7.42 36.04
CA ILE A 52 -7.46 6.24 35.19
C ILE A 52 -7.84 6.59 33.75
N LEU A 53 -9.01 7.19 33.53
CA LEU A 53 -9.49 7.52 32.19
C LEU A 53 -8.56 8.50 31.46
N ASP A 54 -8.07 9.52 32.17
CA ASP A 54 -7.15 10.52 31.61
C ASP A 54 -5.79 9.90 31.30
N GLY A 55 -5.26 9.04 32.18
CA GLY A 55 -4.01 8.31 31.94
C GLY A 55 -4.12 7.35 30.75
N MET A 56 -5.22 6.60 30.65
CA MET A 56 -5.50 5.73 29.50
C MET A 56 -5.57 6.54 28.20
N LYS A 57 -6.30 7.64 28.20
CA LYS A 57 -6.42 8.53 27.04
C LYS A 57 -5.07 9.12 26.65
N SER A 58 -4.27 9.56 27.63
CA SER A 58 -2.93 10.11 27.38
C SER A 58 -2.01 9.08 26.70
N ALA A 59 -2.01 7.84 27.19
CA ALA A 59 -1.26 6.74 26.57
C ALA A 59 -1.69 6.49 25.12
N GLN A 60 -3.01 6.43 24.87
CA GLN A 60 -3.56 6.26 23.53
C GLN A 60 -3.22 7.43 22.60
N ASP A 61 -3.37 8.68 23.07
CA ASP A 61 -3.07 9.89 22.29
C ASP A 61 -1.59 9.96 21.91
N ASN A 62 -0.69 9.53 22.81
CA ASN A 62 0.74 9.48 22.53
C ASN A 62 1.08 8.40 21.51
N ALA A 63 0.54 7.18 21.66
CA ALA A 63 0.71 6.11 20.69
C ALA A 63 0.18 6.51 19.31
N MET A 64 -1.00 7.14 19.25
CA MET A 64 -1.65 7.59 18.03
C MET A 64 -0.82 8.65 17.26
N LYS A 65 -0.11 9.54 17.96
CA LYS A 65 0.82 10.49 17.32
C LYS A 65 1.95 9.75 16.58
N ILE A 66 2.53 8.73 17.21
CA ILE A 66 3.61 7.93 16.63
C ILE A 66 3.07 7.08 15.47
N ASN A 67 1.90 6.47 15.64
CA ASN A 67 1.25 5.66 14.60
C ASN A 67 0.96 6.45 13.32
N LYS A 68 0.58 7.73 13.44
CA LYS A 68 0.46 8.64 12.27
C LYS A 68 1.78 8.82 11.53
N VAL A 69 2.90 8.89 12.24
CA VAL A 69 4.24 8.96 11.62
C VAL A 69 4.56 7.66 10.90
N TYR A 70 4.20 6.49 11.46
CA TYR A 70 4.38 5.21 10.77
C TYR A 70 3.56 5.12 9.48
N ASN A 71 2.31 5.60 9.46
CA ASN A 71 1.52 5.69 8.23
C ASN A 71 2.20 6.57 7.18
N GLN A 72 2.75 7.72 7.58
CA GLN A 72 3.48 8.60 6.66
C GLN A 72 4.74 7.93 6.11
N LYS A 73 5.53 7.25 6.97
CA LYS A 73 6.72 6.52 6.53
C LYS A 73 6.36 5.41 5.54
N LEU A 74 5.29 4.67 5.80
CA LEU A 74 4.82 3.62 4.91
C LEU A 74 4.48 4.19 3.52
N LYS A 75 3.72 5.29 3.45
CA LYS A 75 3.41 5.98 2.20
C LYS A 75 4.67 6.38 1.42
N VAL A 76 5.66 6.95 2.09
CA VAL A 76 6.93 7.33 1.45
C VAL A 76 7.67 6.10 0.89
N ILE A 77 7.65 4.97 1.60
CA ILE A 77 8.24 3.72 1.12
C ILE A 77 7.51 3.22 -0.13
N LEU A 78 6.17 3.22 -0.12
CA LEU A 78 5.35 2.81 -1.27
C LEU A 78 5.58 3.73 -2.48
N ASP A 79 5.62 5.05 -2.30
CA ASP A 79 5.87 6.00 -3.38
C ASP A 79 7.25 5.79 -4.03
N LYS A 80 8.29 5.58 -3.21
CA LYS A 80 9.64 5.28 -3.71
C LYS A 80 9.65 3.95 -4.47
N ALA A 81 9.01 2.93 -3.91
CA ALA A 81 8.90 1.61 -4.51
C ALA A 81 8.17 1.66 -5.87
N LYS A 82 7.03 2.34 -5.94
CA LYS A 82 6.24 2.51 -7.17
C LYS A 82 7.05 3.18 -8.27
N LYS A 83 7.80 4.24 -7.96
CA LYS A 83 8.68 4.93 -8.92
C LYS A 83 9.80 4.05 -9.47
N GLN A 84 10.34 3.16 -8.63
CA GLN A 84 11.40 2.26 -9.03
C GLN A 84 10.89 1.12 -9.91
N VAL A 85 9.72 0.56 -9.59
CA VAL A 85 9.16 -0.61 -10.27
C VAL A 85 8.36 -0.25 -11.53
N LEU A 86 7.77 0.94 -11.59
CA LEU A 86 6.98 1.42 -12.73
C LEU A 86 7.59 2.69 -13.35
N PRO A 87 8.86 2.68 -13.79
CA PRO A 87 9.49 3.86 -14.37
C PRO A 87 8.73 4.39 -15.60
N GLU A 88 8.07 3.54 -16.37
CA GLU A 88 7.27 3.90 -17.55
C GLU A 88 6.09 4.82 -17.19
N TYR A 89 5.61 4.78 -15.95
CA TYR A 89 4.53 5.65 -15.48
C TYR A 89 5.00 7.06 -15.13
N PHE A 90 6.31 7.23 -14.87
CA PHE A 90 6.90 8.50 -14.45
C PHE A 90 7.77 9.13 -15.52
N ASN A 91 8.33 8.33 -16.42
CA ASN A 91 9.22 8.77 -17.48
C ASN A 91 8.46 8.90 -18.80
N LYS A 92 8.54 10.09 -19.42
CA LYS A 92 7.97 10.28 -20.75
C LYS A 92 8.83 9.58 -21.79
N VAL A 93 8.21 8.74 -22.60
CA VAL A 93 8.85 8.14 -23.77
C VAL A 93 9.23 9.24 -24.77
N SER A 94 10.46 9.16 -25.29
CA SER A 94 10.90 10.05 -26.37
C SER A 94 10.13 9.72 -27.64
N ARG A 95 9.34 10.68 -28.12
CA ARG A 95 8.50 10.50 -29.31
C ARG A 95 9.21 11.09 -30.53
N PRO A 96 9.35 10.33 -31.64
CA PRO A 96 9.91 10.86 -32.87
C PRO A 96 8.99 11.93 -33.49
N SER A 97 9.54 12.75 -34.38
CA SER A 97 8.79 13.85 -35.02
C SER A 97 7.60 13.38 -35.86
N ASP A 98 7.61 12.14 -36.34
CA ASP A 98 6.54 11.52 -37.12
C ASP A 98 5.57 10.66 -36.28
N TYR A 99 5.68 10.71 -34.94
CA TYR A 99 4.91 9.85 -34.03
C TYR A 99 3.39 9.92 -34.26
N ALA A 100 2.85 11.13 -34.43
CA ALA A 100 1.41 11.31 -34.68
C ALA A 100 0.96 10.61 -35.97
N THR A 101 1.80 10.65 -37.02
CA THR A 101 1.55 9.95 -38.28
C THR A 101 1.56 8.44 -38.07
N LYS A 102 2.54 7.92 -37.33
CA LYS A 102 2.62 6.50 -36.99
C LYS A 102 1.39 6.03 -36.22
N VAL A 103 0.95 6.79 -35.21
CA VAL A 103 -0.26 6.48 -34.44
C VAL A 103 -1.49 6.46 -35.35
N ASN A 104 -1.65 7.43 -36.24
CA ASN A 104 -2.77 7.47 -37.18
C ASN A 104 -2.78 6.26 -38.12
N ASN A 105 -1.62 5.91 -38.68
CA ASN A 105 -1.49 4.73 -39.55
C ASN A 105 -1.85 3.44 -38.79
N ALA A 106 -1.36 3.28 -37.55
CA ALA A 106 -1.68 2.14 -36.72
C ALA A 106 -3.18 2.04 -36.43
N LEU A 107 -3.82 3.16 -36.09
CA LEU A 107 -5.28 3.22 -35.92
C LEU A 107 -5.99 2.79 -37.21
N GLN A 108 -5.61 3.30 -38.38
CA GLN A 108 -6.22 2.90 -39.65
C GLN A 108 -6.10 1.39 -39.92
N PHE A 109 -4.94 0.79 -39.66
CA PHE A 109 -4.78 -0.66 -39.81
C PHE A 109 -5.65 -1.45 -38.82
N LEU A 110 -5.72 -1.03 -37.54
CA LEU A 110 -6.66 -1.62 -36.58
C LEU A 110 -8.11 -1.46 -37.04
N MET A 111 -8.44 -0.35 -37.71
CA MET A 111 -9.78 -0.12 -38.25
C MET A 111 -10.13 -1.08 -39.39
N ILE A 112 -9.16 -1.41 -40.25
CA ILE A 112 -9.31 -2.33 -41.38
C ILE A 112 -9.50 -3.78 -40.89
N GLU A 113 -8.69 -4.22 -39.91
CA GLU A 113 -8.81 -5.58 -39.36
C GLU A 113 -10.10 -5.78 -38.55
N ALA A 114 -10.58 -4.72 -37.90
CA ALA A 114 -11.85 -4.68 -37.16
C ALA A 114 -12.04 -5.86 -36.19
N GLU A 115 -13.10 -6.65 -36.35
CA GLU A 115 -13.45 -7.77 -35.47
C GLU A 115 -12.58 -9.02 -35.71
N GLN A 116 -11.85 -9.06 -36.83
CA GLN A 116 -10.99 -10.19 -37.22
C GLN A 116 -9.53 -10.00 -36.78
N ILE A 117 -9.27 -9.01 -35.92
CA ILE A 117 -7.94 -8.73 -35.39
C ILE A 117 -7.49 -9.88 -34.49
N THR A 118 -6.35 -10.48 -34.83
CA THR A 118 -5.67 -11.50 -34.02
C THR A 118 -4.49 -10.89 -33.28
N ASP A 119 -3.97 -11.58 -32.26
CA ASP A 119 -2.82 -11.10 -31.49
C ASP A 119 -1.58 -10.87 -32.36
N ASP A 120 -1.29 -11.76 -33.32
CA ASP A 120 -0.15 -11.56 -34.23
C ASP A 120 -0.31 -10.32 -35.12
N LYS A 121 -1.53 -10.04 -35.60
CA LYS A 121 -1.80 -8.85 -36.41
C LYS A 121 -1.73 -7.59 -35.57
N ALA A 122 -2.33 -7.60 -34.38
CA ALA A 122 -2.26 -6.49 -33.44
C ALA A 122 -0.80 -6.19 -33.08
N TYR A 123 0.00 -7.21 -32.80
CA TYR A 123 1.43 -7.07 -32.52
C TYR A 123 2.18 -6.47 -33.71
N LEU A 124 1.94 -6.92 -34.94
CA LEU A 124 2.61 -6.37 -36.12
C LEU A 124 2.29 -4.87 -36.33
N ILE A 125 1.06 -4.46 -36.05
CA ILE A 125 0.61 -3.08 -36.17
C ILE A 125 1.17 -2.22 -35.03
N LEU A 126 1.28 -2.78 -33.82
CA LEU A 126 1.53 -2.01 -32.59
C LEU A 126 2.94 -2.17 -32.01
N LYS A 127 3.79 -3.05 -32.56
CA LYS A 127 5.14 -3.33 -32.03
C LYS A 127 6.02 -2.09 -31.84
N ASP A 128 5.82 -1.04 -32.63
CA ASP A 128 6.62 0.20 -32.54
C ASP A 128 6.22 1.09 -31.35
N PHE A 129 5.11 0.76 -30.66
CA PHE A 129 4.56 1.51 -29.55
C PHE A 129 4.63 0.77 -28.21
N ILE A 130 5.17 -0.45 -28.17
CA ILE A 130 5.11 -1.34 -26.99
C ILE A 130 5.74 -0.73 -25.72
N ASP A 131 6.65 0.23 -25.88
CA ASP A 131 7.28 0.96 -24.79
C ASP A 131 6.50 2.23 -24.36
N ASP A 132 5.55 2.72 -25.17
CA ASP A 132 4.66 3.84 -24.84
C ASP A 132 3.39 3.31 -24.15
N TYR A 133 3.47 3.20 -22.83
CA TYR A 133 2.39 2.70 -21.96
C TYR A 133 1.05 3.40 -22.22
N ASP A 134 1.05 4.75 -22.27
CA ASP A 134 -0.18 5.53 -22.47
C ASP A 134 -0.80 5.21 -23.83
N GLN A 135 0.01 5.17 -24.88
CA GLN A 135 -0.46 4.89 -26.22
C GLN A 135 -0.94 3.43 -26.36
N MET A 136 -0.26 2.47 -25.75
CA MET A 136 -0.68 1.07 -25.73
C MET A 136 -2.01 0.88 -25.00
N LYS A 137 -2.24 1.62 -23.91
CA LYS A 137 -3.54 1.64 -23.22
C LYS A 137 -4.66 2.18 -24.11
N LEU A 138 -4.39 3.22 -24.89
CA LEU A 138 -5.35 3.72 -25.88
C LEU A 138 -5.65 2.68 -26.96
N PHE A 139 -4.62 2.01 -27.50
CA PHE A 139 -4.81 0.95 -28.48
C PHE A 139 -5.58 -0.25 -27.93
N LYS A 140 -5.27 -0.69 -26.70
CA LYS A 140 -6.01 -1.74 -25.99
C LYS A 140 -7.50 -1.41 -25.90
N ASN A 141 -7.84 -0.16 -25.56
CA ASN A 141 -9.22 0.32 -25.53
C ASN A 141 -9.88 0.35 -26.92
N VAL A 142 -9.15 0.71 -27.98
CA VAL A 142 -9.68 0.70 -29.36
C VAL A 142 -10.00 -0.72 -29.81
N ILE A 143 -9.11 -1.68 -29.55
CA ILE A 143 -9.34 -3.10 -29.86
C ILE A 143 -10.50 -3.63 -29.02
N GLY A 144 -10.51 -3.36 -27.71
CA GLY A 144 -11.55 -3.83 -26.78
C GLY A 144 -12.97 -3.37 -27.13
N LYS A 145 -13.14 -2.26 -27.86
CA LYS A 145 -14.45 -1.81 -28.37
C LYS A 145 -14.95 -2.59 -29.59
N ARG A 146 -14.08 -3.38 -30.23
CA ARG A 146 -14.35 -4.09 -31.48
C ARG A 146 -14.39 -5.60 -31.31
N VAL A 147 -13.70 -6.13 -30.31
CA VAL A 147 -13.76 -7.55 -29.96
C VAL A 147 -14.84 -7.81 -28.92
N LEU A 148 -15.42 -9.00 -28.93
CA LEU A 148 -16.46 -9.40 -27.96
C LEU A 148 -15.94 -9.42 -26.51
N SER A 149 -14.66 -9.75 -26.34
CA SER A 149 -13.98 -9.80 -25.04
C SER A 149 -12.48 -9.59 -25.24
N MET A 150 -11.81 -9.09 -24.20
CA MET A 150 -10.34 -9.03 -24.11
C MET A 150 -9.74 -10.24 -23.39
N GLU A 151 -10.60 -11.09 -22.82
CA GLU A 151 -10.26 -12.30 -22.08
C GLU A 151 -11.03 -13.51 -22.63
N ASP A 152 -10.40 -14.67 -22.61
CA ASP A 152 -11.04 -15.94 -22.96
C ASP A 152 -11.97 -16.43 -21.83
N ALA A 153 -12.65 -17.56 -22.04
CA ALA A 153 -13.57 -18.13 -21.05
C ALA A 153 -12.90 -18.56 -19.73
N ASN A 154 -11.56 -18.67 -19.71
CA ASN A 154 -10.77 -19.02 -18.54
C ASN A 154 -10.15 -17.77 -17.87
N GLY A 155 -10.41 -16.57 -18.39
CA GLY A 155 -9.84 -15.32 -17.91
C GLY A 155 -8.42 -15.03 -18.43
N ASN A 156 -7.92 -15.77 -19.43
CA ASN A 156 -6.62 -15.47 -20.02
C ASN A 156 -6.74 -14.34 -21.04
N PRO A 157 -5.75 -13.44 -21.15
CA PRO A 157 -5.74 -12.41 -22.18
C PRO A 157 -5.80 -13.02 -23.59
N ILE A 158 -6.64 -12.45 -24.47
CA ILE A 158 -6.72 -12.85 -25.90
C ILE A 158 -5.54 -12.29 -26.72
N PHE A 159 -4.89 -11.24 -26.20
CA PHE A 159 -3.76 -10.55 -26.85
C PHE A 159 -2.48 -10.55 -25.99
N PRO A 160 -1.99 -11.73 -25.55
CA PRO A 160 -0.86 -11.81 -24.61
C PRO A 160 0.45 -11.31 -25.22
N LYS A 161 0.67 -11.45 -26.53
CA LYS A 161 1.87 -10.96 -27.21
C LYS A 161 1.85 -9.44 -27.37
N THR A 162 0.69 -8.88 -27.72
CA THR A 162 0.54 -7.43 -27.95
C THR A 162 0.48 -6.64 -26.65
N PHE A 163 -0.30 -7.11 -25.67
CA PHE A 163 -0.58 -6.39 -24.43
C PHE A 163 -0.03 -7.06 -23.18
N GLY A 164 0.74 -8.16 -23.28
CA GLY A 164 1.26 -8.88 -22.11
C GLY A 164 1.98 -7.97 -21.11
N ARG A 165 2.98 -7.22 -21.59
CA ARG A 165 3.71 -6.25 -20.76
C ARG A 165 2.80 -5.16 -20.20
N LEU A 166 1.84 -4.66 -20.99
CA LEU A 166 0.87 -3.67 -20.50
C LEU A 166 0.01 -4.25 -19.37
N ASN A 167 -0.46 -5.48 -19.51
CA ASN A 167 -1.27 -6.17 -18.51
C ASN A 167 -0.48 -6.38 -17.22
N GLU A 168 0.78 -6.80 -17.32
CA GLU A 168 1.69 -6.93 -16.17
C GLU A 168 1.82 -5.59 -15.44
N LEU A 169 2.15 -4.50 -16.16
CA LEU A 169 2.26 -3.15 -15.59
C LEU A 169 0.95 -2.69 -14.92
N GLU A 170 -0.21 -3.01 -15.51
CA GLU A 170 -1.52 -2.71 -14.93
C GLU A 170 -1.76 -3.49 -13.62
N VAL A 171 -1.39 -4.78 -13.55
CA VAL A 171 -1.49 -5.59 -12.32
C VAL A 171 -0.64 -4.99 -11.20
N ILE A 172 0.59 -4.58 -11.51
CA ILE A 172 1.50 -3.97 -10.53
C ILE A 172 0.98 -2.62 -10.07
N LEU A 173 0.51 -1.78 -11.00
CA LEU A 173 -0.08 -0.49 -10.67
C LEU A 173 -1.29 -0.65 -9.75
N ASN A 174 -2.18 -1.60 -10.06
CA ASN A 174 -3.34 -1.91 -9.21
C ASN A 174 -2.89 -2.41 -7.83
N THR A 175 -1.88 -3.28 -7.77
CA THR A 175 -1.31 -3.76 -6.51
C THR A 175 -0.79 -2.60 -5.66
N PHE A 176 -0.05 -1.64 -6.26
CA PHE A 176 0.37 -0.43 -5.54
C PHE A 176 -0.80 0.43 -5.08
N ASN A 177 -1.85 0.58 -5.89
CA ASN A 177 -3.03 1.34 -5.51
C ASN A 177 -3.76 0.70 -4.31
N ASP A 178 -3.82 -0.64 -4.25
CA ASP A 178 -4.37 -1.37 -3.11
C ASP A 178 -3.51 -1.18 -1.86
N MET A 179 -2.17 -1.24 -1.99
CA MET A 179 -1.24 -0.98 -0.90
C MET A 179 -1.35 0.48 -0.39
N GLU A 180 -1.50 1.45 -1.28
CA GLU A 180 -1.71 2.87 -0.95
C GLU A 180 -3.04 3.08 -0.21
N SER A 181 -4.09 2.36 -0.62
CA SER A 181 -5.40 2.37 0.07
C SER A 181 -5.23 1.92 1.53
N ILE A 182 -4.56 0.78 1.75
CA ILE A 182 -4.27 0.25 3.09
C ILE A 182 -3.41 1.25 3.90
N ALA A 183 -2.33 1.76 3.31
CA ALA A 183 -1.39 2.66 3.98
C ALA A 183 -2.00 3.99 4.45
N ASN A 184 -3.19 4.36 3.95
CA ASN A 184 -3.91 5.53 4.45
C ASN A 184 -4.40 5.38 5.88
N MET A 185 -4.79 4.16 6.29
CA MET A 185 -5.43 3.90 7.57
C MET A 185 -4.73 2.85 8.44
N MET A 186 -3.76 2.11 7.89
CA MET A 186 -3.12 0.94 8.50
C MET A 186 -2.83 1.04 10.01
N PHE A 187 -2.21 2.11 10.50
CA PHE A 187 -1.87 2.23 11.94
C PHE A 187 -2.83 3.10 12.74
N ILE A 188 -3.94 3.52 12.14
CA ILE A 188 -4.93 4.44 12.74
C ILE A 188 -6.36 3.88 12.69
N HIS A 189 -6.53 2.57 12.46
CA HIS A 189 -7.84 1.95 12.58
C HIS A 189 -8.42 2.15 13.99
N PRO A 190 -9.75 2.27 14.11
CA PRO A 190 -10.40 2.22 15.41
C PRO A 190 -10.04 0.92 16.15
N LYS A 191 -9.51 1.06 17.36
CA LYS A 191 -9.17 -0.06 18.24
C LYS A 191 -10.43 -0.73 18.78
N GLN A 192 -10.33 -2.03 19.04
CA GLN A 192 -11.35 -2.81 19.74
C GLN A 192 -11.04 -2.91 21.23
N SER A 193 -12.05 -3.24 22.04
CA SER A 193 -11.82 -3.53 23.46
C SER A 193 -11.17 -4.91 23.61
N GLY A 194 -9.96 -4.94 24.16
CA GLY A 194 -9.25 -6.16 24.51
C GLY A 194 -9.48 -6.56 25.97
N GLN A 195 -8.39 -6.89 26.66
CA GLN A 195 -8.44 -7.37 28.04
C GLN A 195 -9.11 -6.36 28.98
N GLY A 196 -10.15 -6.81 29.69
CA GLY A 196 -10.88 -6.03 30.66
C GLY A 196 -10.33 -6.14 32.09
N TYR A 197 -10.41 -5.03 32.83
CA TYR A 197 -10.04 -4.88 34.23
C TYR A 197 -11.22 -4.26 34.97
N VAL A 198 -11.70 -4.93 36.00
CA VAL A 198 -12.78 -4.40 36.86
C VAL A 198 -12.15 -3.78 38.10
N ILE A 199 -12.41 -2.49 38.32
CA ILE A 199 -12.04 -1.77 39.55
C ILE A 199 -13.29 -1.11 40.11
N GLY A 200 -13.71 -1.53 41.32
CA GLY A 200 -15.01 -1.15 41.87
C GLY A 200 -16.15 -1.66 40.98
N HIS A 201 -17.02 -0.75 40.54
CA HIS A 201 -18.15 -1.04 39.63
C HIS A 201 -17.86 -0.64 38.16
N HIS A 202 -16.60 -0.38 37.81
CA HIS A 202 -16.20 0.09 36.49
C HIS A 202 -15.29 -0.92 35.79
N MET A 203 -15.53 -1.09 34.49
CA MET A 203 -14.71 -1.90 33.60
C MET A 203 -13.85 -0.98 32.73
N TYR A 204 -12.56 -1.26 32.69
CA TYR A 204 -11.57 -0.62 31.83
C TYR A 204 -11.00 -1.67 30.89
N SER A 205 -10.80 -1.35 29.62
CA SER A 205 -10.22 -2.29 28.65
C SER A 205 -8.91 -1.75 28.09
N ILE A 206 -7.93 -2.64 27.92
CA ILE A 206 -6.76 -2.35 27.11
C ILE A 206 -7.22 -2.42 25.64
N PRO A 207 -7.06 -1.34 24.84
CA PRO A 207 -7.41 -1.35 23.43
C PRO A 207 -6.54 -2.36 22.67
N VAL A 208 -7.05 -2.97 21.61
CA VAL A 208 -6.31 -3.90 20.74
C VAL A 208 -6.67 -3.65 19.28
N ASP A 209 -5.86 -4.16 18.37
CA ASP A 209 -6.12 -4.08 16.93
C ASP A 209 -7.43 -4.74 16.52
N SER A 210 -8.07 -4.15 15.51
CA SER A 210 -9.26 -4.72 14.90
C SER A 210 -8.87 -5.84 13.92
N GLN A 211 -9.81 -6.75 13.64
CA GLN A 211 -9.62 -7.78 12.62
C GLN A 211 -9.35 -7.19 11.24
N GLU A 212 -9.93 -6.02 10.94
CA GLU A 212 -9.68 -5.28 9.71
C GLU A 212 -8.21 -4.86 9.60
N GLN A 213 -7.65 -4.29 10.68
CA GLN A 213 -6.24 -3.90 10.68
C GLN A 213 -5.31 -5.11 10.51
N MET A 214 -5.59 -6.21 11.20
CA MET A 214 -4.81 -7.44 11.06
C MET A 214 -4.86 -8.01 9.64
N ALA A 215 -6.02 -7.93 8.99
CA ALA A 215 -6.19 -8.32 7.59
C ALA A 215 -5.39 -7.40 6.66
N ASP A 216 -5.42 -6.09 6.90
CA ASP A 216 -4.65 -5.10 6.14
C ASP A 216 -3.14 -5.30 6.28
N GLU A 217 -2.64 -5.62 7.48
CA GLU A 217 -1.24 -6.03 7.72
C GLU A 217 -0.85 -7.26 6.90
N ALA A 218 -1.67 -8.30 6.90
CA ALA A 218 -1.41 -9.50 6.12
C ALA A 218 -1.44 -9.22 4.61
N ASN A 219 -2.41 -8.43 4.15
CA ASN A 219 -2.61 -8.11 2.74
C ASN A 219 -1.46 -7.26 2.19
N ILE A 220 -1.05 -6.20 2.90
CA ILE A 220 0.03 -5.34 2.41
C ILE A 220 1.36 -6.08 2.35
N ILE A 221 1.63 -7.02 3.26
CA ILE A 221 2.81 -7.90 3.21
C ILE A 221 2.73 -8.84 2.01
N LYS A 222 1.57 -9.44 1.74
CA LYS A 222 1.35 -10.29 0.55
C LYS A 222 1.57 -9.50 -0.74
N TYR A 223 1.01 -8.30 -0.84
CA TYR A 223 1.21 -7.43 -2.00
C TYR A 223 2.68 -7.04 -2.17
N ALA A 224 3.36 -6.71 -1.08
CA ALA A 224 4.79 -6.40 -1.10
C ALA A 224 5.64 -7.58 -1.62
N ASP A 225 5.28 -8.81 -1.26
CA ASP A 225 5.91 -10.04 -1.76
C ASP A 225 5.74 -10.17 -3.28
N THR A 226 4.53 -9.95 -3.79
CA THR A 226 4.24 -9.94 -5.24
C THR A 226 5.09 -8.90 -5.97
N ILE A 227 5.21 -7.69 -5.41
CA ILE A 227 6.06 -6.64 -5.99
C ILE A 227 7.54 -7.02 -5.95
N ASP A 228 8.02 -7.59 -4.83
CA ASP A 228 9.40 -8.04 -4.69
C ASP A 228 9.74 -9.14 -5.71
N GLU A 229 8.82 -10.06 -6.01
CA GLU A 229 8.97 -11.06 -7.07
C GLU A 229 9.07 -10.41 -8.45
N PHE A 230 8.13 -9.53 -8.79
CA PHE A 230 8.16 -8.83 -10.08
C PHE A 230 9.43 -7.99 -10.26
N ALA A 231 9.88 -7.31 -9.22
CA ALA A 231 11.08 -6.50 -9.24
C ALA A 231 12.37 -7.30 -9.55
N LYS A 232 12.36 -8.63 -9.39
CA LYS A 232 13.50 -9.49 -9.80
C LYS A 232 13.66 -9.58 -11.30
N GLU A 233 12.57 -9.39 -12.05
CA GLU A 233 12.53 -9.51 -13.52
C GLU A 233 12.91 -8.20 -14.21
N ILE A 234 12.87 -7.06 -13.51
CA ILE A 234 13.28 -5.77 -14.06
C ILE A 234 14.81 -5.63 -14.08
N PRO A 235 15.44 -5.42 -15.26
CA PRO A 235 16.86 -5.13 -15.36
C PRO A 235 17.23 -3.84 -14.63
N GLY A 236 18.21 -3.88 -13.73
CA GLY A 236 18.75 -2.68 -13.06
C GLY A 236 18.15 -2.32 -11.70
N ILE A 237 17.06 -2.96 -11.24
CA ILE A 237 16.52 -2.77 -9.87
C ILE A 237 17.37 -3.46 -8.79
N LYS A 238 18.36 -4.27 -9.19
CA LYS A 238 19.35 -4.80 -8.27
C LYS A 238 20.35 -3.70 -7.86
N GLN A 239 20.08 -3.13 -6.67
CA GLN A 239 20.94 -2.28 -5.83
C GLN A 239 20.77 -0.76 -6.03
N VAL A 240 19.73 -0.20 -5.39
CA VAL A 240 19.87 1.13 -4.77
C VAL A 240 19.84 0.91 -3.27
N THR A 241 21.01 0.69 -2.67
CA THR A 241 21.20 0.91 -1.24
C THR A 241 20.95 2.39 -0.98
N ASP A 242 20.15 2.71 0.03
CA ASP A 242 19.94 4.07 0.53
C ASP A 242 21.30 4.75 0.75
N GLN A 243 21.74 5.53 -0.24
CA GLN A 243 22.80 6.52 -0.10
C GLN A 243 22.18 7.86 -0.51
N THR A 244 21.39 8.42 0.41
CA THR A 244 21.10 9.86 0.48
C THR A 244 20.72 10.21 1.91
N GLU A 245 21.59 9.84 2.84
CA GLU A 245 21.73 10.52 4.14
C GLU A 245 23.22 10.76 4.34
N HIS A 246 23.75 11.79 3.68
CA HIS A 246 24.91 12.58 4.12
C HIS A 246 25.26 13.59 3.01
N GLU A 247 24.55 14.72 2.99
CA GLU A 247 25.17 15.98 2.57
C GLU A 247 25.06 16.95 3.76
N THR A 248 26.13 16.92 4.53
CA THR A 248 26.84 18.07 5.12
C THR A 248 26.00 19.13 5.84
N VAL A 249 25.98 18.98 7.16
CA VAL A 249 26.30 20.09 8.07
C VAL A 249 27.73 20.53 7.75
N GLU A 250 27.93 21.77 7.29
CA GLU A 250 29.04 22.69 7.64
C GLU A 250 29.00 23.92 6.73
N GLY A 251 28.94 25.11 7.36
CA GLY A 251 28.90 26.43 6.74
C GLY A 251 28.15 27.44 7.59
#